data_AF-A0A661AZ56-F1
#
_entry.id   AF-A0A661AZ56-F1
#
_cell.length_a   1.000
_cell.length_b   1.000
_cell.length_c   1.000
_cell.angle_alpha   90.00
_cell.angle_beta   90.00
_cell.angle_gamma   90.00
#
_symmetry.space_group_name_H-M   'P 1'
#
loop_
_entity.id
_entity.type
_entity.pdbx_description
1 polymer ?
#
loop_
_entity_poly.entity_id
_entity_poly.type
_entity_poly.pdbx_seq_one_letter_code
_entity_poly.pdbx_strand_id
1 'polypeptide(L)'
;KFDSFRQAKNYVKEKILAEAYRQKRKELADIALQKISSGEPFDKVAEELGAVYDTTGWVGAFDPIGNYGYIPWINGTLLGLRTPGSISNVIEDDRGNFYIVRLIERIDADMSKFNDQRDNVRQNIFVTKKDNAYSQWFSNLRSRTSVEDFRFKYLEESSEEEEDTSGVSSDTEE
;
A
#
# COMPACT_ATOMS: atom_id res chain seq x y z
N LYS A 1 -4.96 -18.13 -17.08
CA LYS A 1 -4.74 -19.37 -17.86
C LYS A 1 -3.46 -19.14 -18.66
N PHE A 2 -2.52 -20.09 -18.72
CA PHE A 2 -1.30 -19.90 -19.52
C PHE A 2 -1.59 -20.24 -20.98
N ASP A 3 -1.05 -19.43 -21.89
CA ASP A 3 -1.24 -19.56 -23.34
C ASP A 3 -0.28 -20.59 -23.95
N SER A 4 0.78 -20.99 -23.24
CA SER A 4 1.71 -22.04 -23.68
C SER A 4 2.43 -22.76 -22.54
N PHE A 5 2.92 -23.97 -22.80
CA PHE A 5 3.79 -24.72 -21.87
C PHE A 5 5.05 -23.93 -21.50
N ARG A 6 5.65 -23.22 -22.46
CA ARG A 6 6.84 -22.39 -22.20
C ARG A 6 6.54 -21.27 -21.20
N GLN A 7 5.40 -20.60 -21.34
CA GLN A 7 4.96 -19.55 -20.42
C GLN A 7 4.68 -20.13 -19.02
N ALA A 8 3.98 -21.27 -18.94
CA ALA A 8 3.73 -21.95 -17.67
C ALA A 8 5.04 -22.39 -16.99
N LYS A 9 5.98 -22.98 -17.75
CA LYS A 9 7.30 -23.42 -17.25
C LYS A 9 8.11 -22.24 -16.70
N ASN A 10 8.15 -21.12 -17.42
CA ASN A 10 8.88 -19.93 -16.97
C ASN A 10 8.26 -19.36 -15.69
N TYR A 11 6.93 -19.22 -15.65
CA TYR A 11 6.23 -18.75 -14.46
C TYR A 11 6.50 -19.63 -13.23
N VAL A 12 6.40 -20.95 -13.37
CA VAL A 12 6.67 -21.88 -12.25
C VAL A 12 8.14 -21.80 -11.83
N LYS A 13 9.07 -21.75 -12.79
CA LYS A 13 10.49 -21.60 -12.48
C LYS A 13 10.77 -20.32 -11.69
N GLU A 14 10.21 -19.18 -12.10
CA GLU A 14 10.35 -17.91 -11.39
C GLU A 14 9.77 -17.98 -9.98
N LYS A 15 8.61 -18.62 -9.79
CA LYS A 15 8.00 -18.81 -8.47
C LYS A 15 8.86 -19.68 -7.55
N ILE A 16 9.36 -20.81 -8.04
CA ILE A 16 10.26 -21.69 -7.27
C ILE A 16 11.55 -20.96 -6.90
N LEU A 17 12.12 -20.20 -7.83
CA LEU A 17 13.35 -19.44 -7.61
C LEU A 17 13.13 -18.34 -6.56
N ALA A 18 12.01 -17.61 -6.64
CA ALA A 18 11.64 -16.59 -5.66
C ALA A 18 11.46 -17.19 -4.26
N GLU A 19 10.82 -18.36 -4.17
CA GLU A 19 10.64 -19.08 -2.90
C GLU A 19 11.97 -19.58 -2.32
N ALA A 20 12.85 -20.14 -3.14
CA ALA A 20 14.19 -20.57 -2.73
C ALA A 20 15.02 -19.39 -2.21
N TYR A 21 14.99 -18.24 -2.90
CA TYR A 21 15.69 -17.04 -2.43
C TYR A 21 15.08 -16.48 -1.16
N ARG A 22 13.76 -16.47 -1.02
CA ARG A 22 13.06 -16.06 0.20
C ARG A 22 13.50 -16.91 1.38
N GLN A 23 13.49 -18.24 1.23
CA GLN A 23 13.94 -19.16 2.25
C GLN A 23 15.41 -18.91 2.63
N LYS A 24 16.27 -18.67 1.64
CA LYS A 24 17.68 -18.40 1.91
C LYS A 24 17.88 -17.07 2.65
N ARG A 25 17.16 -16.02 2.28
CA ARG A 25 17.20 -14.73 3.00
C ARG A 25 16.72 -14.86 4.43
N LYS A 26 15.68 -15.66 4.67
CA LYS A 26 15.19 -15.95 6.02
C LYS A 26 16.26 -16.62 6.88
N GLU A 27 16.91 -17.67 6.36
CA GLU A 27 18.02 -18.34 7.06
C GLU A 27 19.15 -17.36 7.42
N LEU A 28 19.55 -16.50 6.47
CA LEU A 28 20.58 -15.50 6.70
C LEU A 28 20.14 -14.46 7.73
N ALA A 29 18.87 -14.04 7.73
CA ALA A 29 18.33 -13.12 8.72
C ALA A 29 18.30 -13.76 10.12
N ASP A 30 17.92 -15.03 10.23
CA ASP A 30 17.94 -15.76 11.50
C ASP A 30 19.38 -15.86 12.06
N ILE A 31 20.37 -16.17 11.20
CA ILE A 31 21.79 -16.18 11.57
C ILE A 31 22.25 -14.77 12.00
N ALA A 32 21.87 -13.74 11.24
CA ALA A 32 22.21 -12.35 11.55
C ALA A 32 21.67 -11.97 12.94
N LEU A 33 20.42 -12.32 13.23
CA LEU A 33 19.79 -12.04 14.52
C LEU A 33 20.53 -12.74 15.68
N GLN A 34 20.96 -13.99 15.50
CA GLN A 34 21.73 -14.71 16.51
C GLN A 34 23.07 -14.04 16.80
N LYS A 35 23.81 -13.64 15.76
CA LYS A 35 25.10 -12.95 15.91
C LYS A 35 24.95 -11.60 16.60
N ILE A 36 24.00 -10.79 16.14
CA ILE A 36 23.68 -9.48 16.71
C ILE A 36 23.27 -9.64 18.18
N SER A 37 22.43 -10.62 18.50
CA SER A 37 21.98 -10.89 19.88
C SER A 37 23.13 -11.38 20.77
N SER A 38 24.19 -11.96 20.19
CA SER A 38 25.41 -12.37 20.89
C SER A 38 26.38 -11.21 21.13
N GLY A 39 26.04 -10.00 20.66
CA GLY A 39 26.82 -8.77 20.87
C GLY A 39 27.68 -8.36 19.69
N GLU A 40 27.63 -9.07 18.56
CA GLU A 40 28.34 -8.64 17.34
C GLU A 40 27.70 -7.36 16.78
N PRO A 41 28.51 -6.40 16.29
CA PRO A 41 27.99 -5.13 15.79
C PRO A 41 27.34 -5.32 14.41
N PHE A 42 26.25 -4.57 14.18
CA PHE A 42 25.39 -4.71 12.99
C PHE A 42 26.14 -4.55 11.66
N ASP A 43 27.06 -3.60 11.59
CA ASP A 43 27.86 -3.31 10.40
C ASP A 43 28.75 -4.50 10.01
N LYS A 44 29.37 -5.17 11.00
CA LYS A 44 30.19 -6.36 10.77
C LYS A 44 29.37 -7.56 10.31
N VAL A 45 28.23 -7.80 10.97
CA VAL A 45 27.32 -8.88 10.59
C VAL A 45 26.75 -8.66 9.18
N ALA A 46 26.42 -7.41 8.83
CA ALA A 46 25.96 -7.07 7.49
C ALA A 46 27.06 -7.27 6.42
N GLU A 47 28.28 -6.82 6.69
CA GLU A 47 29.45 -7.03 5.81
C GLU A 47 29.69 -8.53 5.57
N GLU A 48 29.69 -9.35 6.62
CA GLU A 48 29.93 -10.79 6.51
C GLU A 48 28.84 -11.53 5.73
N LEU A 49 27.57 -11.17 5.93
CA LEU A 49 26.43 -11.83 5.31
C LEU A 49 26.03 -11.21 3.97
N GLY A 50 26.75 -10.19 3.49
CA GLY A 50 26.43 -9.46 2.26
C GLY A 50 25.11 -8.69 2.32
N ALA A 51 24.72 -8.24 3.51
CA ALA A 51 23.54 -7.41 3.74
C ALA A 51 23.90 -5.92 3.76
N VAL A 52 22.87 -5.06 3.72
CA VAL A 52 23.03 -3.60 3.82
C VAL A 52 22.79 -3.18 5.26
N TYR A 53 23.70 -2.38 5.81
CA TYR A 53 23.54 -1.70 7.09
C TYR A 53 23.37 -0.19 6.86
N ASP A 54 22.31 0.39 7.45
CA ASP A 54 22.01 1.82 7.37
C ASP A 54 21.27 2.30 8.63
N THR A 55 21.15 3.61 8.80
CA THR A 55 20.41 4.27 9.89
C THR A 55 19.29 5.13 9.30
N THR A 56 18.05 4.88 9.76
CA THR A 56 16.83 5.47 9.19
C THR A 56 16.61 6.96 9.48
N GLY A 57 17.35 7.52 10.46
CA GLY A 57 17.02 8.81 11.06
C GLY A 57 15.71 8.76 11.86
N TRP A 58 15.09 9.93 12.09
CA TRP A 58 13.80 10.04 12.76
C TRP A 58 12.67 9.54 11.86
N VAL A 59 11.88 8.59 12.37
CA VAL A 59 10.77 7.97 11.64
C VAL A 59 9.52 7.93 12.52
N GLY A 60 8.43 8.52 12.03
CA GLY A 60 7.09 8.39 12.59
C GLY A 60 6.34 7.17 12.06
N ALA A 61 5.10 6.98 12.53
CA ALA A 61 4.28 5.81 12.16
C ALA A 61 4.00 5.66 10.66
N PHE A 62 3.94 6.79 9.95
CA PHE A 62 3.55 6.86 8.55
C PHE A 62 4.62 7.51 7.67
N ASP A 63 5.81 7.77 8.22
CA ASP A 63 6.86 8.48 7.49
C ASP A 63 7.60 7.51 6.55
N PRO A 64 8.02 7.98 5.37
CA PRO A 64 8.92 7.22 4.53
C PRO A 64 10.30 7.12 5.19
N ILE A 65 10.95 5.98 5.02
CA ILE A 65 12.30 5.72 5.50
C ILE A 65 13.28 6.02 4.36
N GLY A 66 13.98 7.16 4.42
CA GLY A 66 15.11 7.53 3.55
C GLY A 66 15.12 6.86 2.15
N ASN A 67 16.20 6.13 1.85
CA ASN A 67 16.41 5.42 0.58
C ASN A 67 15.50 4.18 0.37
N TYR A 68 14.73 3.80 1.38
CA TYR A 68 13.90 2.59 1.40
C TYR A 68 12.43 2.87 1.06
N GLY A 69 12.00 4.14 1.17
CA GLY A 69 10.62 4.53 0.97
C GLY A 69 9.70 4.10 2.11
N TYR A 70 8.42 3.88 1.82
CA TYR A 70 7.42 3.54 2.83
C TYR A 70 7.40 2.04 3.12
N ILE A 71 7.84 1.64 4.32
CA ILE A 71 7.88 0.24 4.77
C ILE A 71 7.15 0.09 6.12
N PRO A 72 5.80 -0.08 6.11
CA PRO A 72 4.98 -0.13 7.32
C PRO A 72 5.44 -1.14 8.37
N TRP A 73 5.97 -2.28 7.91
CA TRP A 73 6.47 -3.34 8.77
C TRP A 73 7.61 -2.86 9.66
N ILE A 74 8.53 -2.05 9.12
CA ILE A 74 9.63 -1.45 9.88
C ILE A 74 9.11 -0.39 10.83
N ASN A 75 8.29 0.55 10.35
CA ASN A 75 7.73 1.62 11.18
C ASN A 75 6.95 1.05 12.39
N GLY A 76 6.09 0.07 12.15
CA GLY A 76 5.30 -0.60 13.18
C GLY A 76 6.17 -1.31 14.21
N THR A 77 7.21 -2.02 13.77
CA THR A 77 8.15 -2.67 14.70
C THR A 77 8.95 -1.67 15.53
N LEU A 78 9.51 -0.63 14.91
CA LEU A 78 10.25 0.42 15.63
C LEU A 78 9.39 1.12 16.68
N LEU A 79 8.14 1.43 16.37
CA LEU A 79 7.20 2.05 17.33
C LEU A 79 6.81 1.12 18.48
N GLY A 80 6.81 -0.19 18.24
CA GLY A 80 6.56 -1.21 19.25
C GLY A 80 7.73 -1.41 20.22
N LEU A 81 8.96 -1.11 19.79
CA LEU A 81 10.14 -1.12 20.66
C LEU A 81 10.06 0.06 21.66
N ARG A 82 10.23 -0.24 22.95
CA ARG A 82 10.12 0.75 24.03
C ARG A 82 11.46 1.22 24.57
N THR A 83 12.46 0.35 24.56
CA THR A 83 13.75 0.62 25.21
C THR A 83 14.83 0.90 24.17
N PRO A 84 15.53 2.04 24.22
CA PRO A 84 16.73 2.26 23.41
C PRO A 84 17.72 1.10 23.55
N GLY A 85 18.34 0.71 22.44
CA GLY A 85 19.18 -0.46 22.30
C GLY A 85 18.44 -1.78 22.05
N SER A 86 17.11 -1.83 22.19
CA SER A 86 16.36 -3.05 21.89
C SER A 86 16.41 -3.40 20.40
N ILE A 87 16.53 -4.70 20.13
CA ILE A 87 16.63 -5.28 18.80
C ILE A 87 15.32 -6.01 18.50
N SER A 88 14.81 -5.87 17.28
CA SER A 88 13.62 -6.58 16.83
C SER A 88 13.90 -8.05 16.53
N ASN A 89 12.84 -8.85 16.47
CA ASN A 89 12.90 -10.11 15.72
C ASN A 89 13.09 -9.83 14.22
N VAL A 90 13.34 -10.88 13.44
CA VAL A 90 13.35 -10.80 11.98
C VAL A 90 11.99 -10.33 11.46
N ILE A 91 12.00 -9.26 10.67
CA ILE A 91 10.84 -8.68 10.00
C ILE A 91 10.88 -9.11 8.55
N GLU A 92 9.74 -9.51 8.00
CA GLU A 92 9.57 -9.78 6.58
C GLU A 92 8.58 -8.78 5.97
N ASP A 93 8.93 -8.19 4.83
CA ASP A 93 8.01 -7.34 4.06
C ASP A 93 7.19 -8.14 3.02
N ASP A 94 6.23 -7.47 2.38
CA ASP A 94 5.38 -8.04 1.33
C ASP A 94 6.15 -8.41 0.05
N ARG A 95 7.37 -7.92 -0.11
CA ARG A 95 8.27 -8.18 -1.24
C ARG A 95 9.25 -9.31 -0.94
N GLY A 96 9.21 -9.90 0.26
CA GLY A 96 10.07 -10.99 0.70
C GLY A 96 11.50 -10.56 1.02
N ASN A 97 11.71 -9.29 1.39
CA ASN A 97 12.93 -8.81 2.02
C ASN A 97 12.85 -8.99 3.53
N PHE A 98 14.00 -9.13 4.15
CA PHE A 98 14.12 -9.37 5.58
C PHE A 98 14.94 -8.27 6.23
N TYR A 99 14.49 -7.83 7.40
CA TYR A 99 15.10 -6.73 8.14
C TYR A 99 15.23 -7.07 9.62
N ILE A 100 16.26 -6.53 10.25
CA ILE A 100 16.42 -6.51 11.70
C ILE A 100 16.69 -5.05 12.04
N VAL A 101 15.96 -4.52 13.00
CA VAL A 101 16.09 -3.12 13.40
C VAL A 101 16.46 -3.02 14.87
N ARG A 102 17.20 -1.96 15.20
CA ARG A 102 17.54 -1.60 16.58
C ARG A 102 17.02 -0.21 16.86
N LEU A 103 16.30 -0.06 17.97
CA LEU A 103 15.86 1.25 18.43
C LEU A 103 17.07 2.02 18.97
N ILE A 104 17.47 3.11 18.33
CA ILE A 104 18.59 3.94 18.80
C ILE A 104 18.09 4.95 19.84
N GLU A 105 17.06 5.70 19.47
CA GLU A 105 16.48 6.75 20.30
C GLU A 105 14.96 6.81 20.07
N ARG A 106 14.24 7.28 21.09
CA ARG A 106 12.78 7.42 21.05
C ARG A 106 12.37 8.79 21.58
N ILE A 107 11.58 9.52 20.80
CA ILE A 107 10.91 10.74 21.23
C ILE A 107 9.46 10.36 21.53
N ASP A 108 9.05 10.53 22.79
CA ASP A 108 7.68 10.28 23.18
C ASP A 108 6.75 11.41 22.74
N ALA A 109 5.48 11.06 22.54
CA ALA A 109 4.47 12.02 22.14
C ALA A 109 4.24 13.08 23.23
N ASP A 110 4.19 14.34 22.82
CA ASP A 110 3.82 15.45 23.71
C ASP A 110 2.31 15.41 23.98
N MET A 111 1.95 14.89 25.16
CA MET A 111 0.56 14.75 25.58
C MET A 111 -0.15 16.09 25.79
N SER A 112 0.59 17.19 26.00
CA SER A 112 -0.02 18.53 26.09
C SER A 112 -0.60 18.93 24.73
N LYS A 113 0.20 18.81 23.67
CA LYS A 113 -0.25 19.09 22.30
C LYS A 113 -1.37 18.16 21.86
N PHE A 114 -1.34 16.90 22.29
CA PHE A 114 -2.42 15.96 22.00
C PHE A 114 -3.75 16.43 22.59
N ASN A 115 -3.77 16.92 23.83
CA ASN A 115 -5.00 17.38 24.47
C ASN A 115 -5.62 18.57 23.72
N ASP A 116 -4.80 19.51 23.24
CA ASP A 116 -5.25 20.66 22.46
C ASP A 116 -5.85 20.26 21.10
N GLN A 117 -5.35 19.16 20.52
CA GLN A 117 -5.77 18.67 19.20
C GLN A 117 -6.81 17.55 19.26
N ARG A 118 -7.09 17.00 20.45
CA ARG A 118 -7.90 15.79 20.65
C ARG A 118 -9.24 15.87 19.95
N ASP A 119 -9.94 17.00 20.13
CA ASP A 119 -11.30 17.16 19.60
C ASP A 119 -11.30 17.29 18.07
N ASN A 120 -10.28 17.95 17.51
CA ASN A 120 -10.07 18.02 16.06
C ASN A 120 -9.75 16.64 15.47
N VAL A 121 -8.85 15.88 16.09
CA VAL A 121 -8.51 14.52 15.67
C VAL A 121 -9.74 13.62 15.72
N ARG A 122 -10.54 13.71 16.80
CA ARG A 122 -11.79 12.96 16.94
C ARG A 122 -12.78 13.30 15.84
N GLN A 123 -12.97 14.58 15.55
CA GLN A 123 -13.89 15.02 14.50
C GLN A 123 -13.45 14.54 13.11
N ASN A 124 -12.14 14.61 12.80
CA ASN A 124 -11.60 14.13 11.54
C ASN A 124 -11.78 12.61 11.35
N ILE A 125 -11.56 11.84 12.42
CA ILE A 125 -11.80 10.38 12.41
C ILE A 125 -13.30 10.11 12.23
N PHE A 126 -14.17 10.86 12.91
CA PHE A 126 -15.61 10.71 12.81
C PHE A 126 -16.12 10.96 11.39
N VAL A 127 -15.72 12.08 10.78
CA VAL A 127 -16.10 12.42 9.39
C VAL A 127 -15.61 11.35 8.43
N THR A 128 -14.33 10.96 8.51
CA THR A 128 -13.76 9.89 7.67
C THR A 128 -14.55 8.59 7.79
N LYS A 129 -14.90 8.16 9.01
CA LYS A 129 -15.69 6.93 9.23
C LYS A 129 -17.11 7.04 8.70
N LYS A 130 -17.77 8.19 8.90
CA LYS A 130 -19.11 8.46 8.37
C LYS A 130 -19.13 8.34 6.84
N ASP A 131 -18.15 8.95 6.17
CA ASP A 131 -18.09 8.98 4.71
C ASP A 131 -17.76 7.58 4.14
N ASN A 132 -16.88 6.83 4.80
CA ASN A 132 -16.58 5.45 4.41
C ASN A 132 -17.82 4.55 4.56
N ALA A 133 -18.53 4.65 5.69
CA ALA A 133 -19.75 3.88 5.93
C ALA A 133 -20.84 4.21 4.91
N TYR A 134 -21.06 5.50 4.62
CA TYR A 134 -22.01 5.94 3.59
C TYR A 134 -21.63 5.39 2.21
N SER A 135 -20.36 5.52 1.81
CA SER A 135 -19.89 5.04 0.50
C SER A 135 -20.07 3.52 0.35
N GLN A 136 -19.74 2.75 1.39
CA GLN A 136 -19.94 1.30 1.40
C GLN A 136 -21.42 0.94 1.34
N TRP A 137 -22.26 1.62 2.12
CA TRP A 137 -23.71 1.43 2.09
C TRP A 137 -24.29 1.73 0.70
N PHE A 138 -23.95 2.89 0.12
CA PHE A 138 -24.44 3.32 -1.18
C PHE A 138 -23.98 2.39 -2.31
N SER A 139 -22.70 1.99 -2.30
CA SER A 139 -22.17 1.03 -3.29
C SER A 139 -22.88 -0.33 -3.21
N ASN A 140 -23.19 -0.80 -2.00
CA ASN A 140 -23.94 -2.05 -1.81
C ASN A 140 -25.40 -1.93 -2.21
N LEU A 141 -26.04 -0.79 -1.98
CA LEU A 141 -27.41 -0.54 -2.42
C LEU A 141 -27.46 -0.50 -3.95
N ARG A 142 -26.56 0.28 -4.58
CA ARG A 142 -26.50 0.42 -6.04
C ARG A 142 -26.23 -0.91 -6.76
N SER A 143 -25.40 -1.80 -6.21
CA SER A 143 -25.12 -3.10 -6.84
C SER A 143 -26.28 -4.09 -6.77
N ARG A 144 -27.25 -3.86 -5.87
CA ARG A 144 -28.41 -4.74 -5.65
C ARG A 144 -29.70 -4.23 -6.28
N THR A 145 -29.70 -2.99 -6.78
CA THR A 145 -30.87 -2.36 -7.40
C THR A 145 -30.72 -2.36 -8.91
N SER A 146 -31.72 -2.84 -9.63
CA SER A 146 -31.80 -2.66 -11.09
C SER A 146 -32.00 -1.18 -11.38
N VAL A 147 -31.04 -0.57 -12.09
CA VAL A 147 -31.16 0.83 -12.52
C VAL A 147 -31.05 0.86 -14.03
N GLU A 148 -32.13 1.29 -14.66
CA GLU A 148 -32.20 1.54 -16.10
C GLU A 148 -31.86 3.01 -16.36
N ASP A 149 -30.95 3.26 -17.31
CA ASP A 149 -30.53 4.60 -17.70
C ASP A 149 -31.17 4.96 -19.05
N PHE A 150 -32.23 5.77 -19.01
CA PHE A 150 -32.96 6.19 -20.21
C PHE A 150 -32.47 7.52 -20.79
N ARG A 151 -31.33 8.06 -20.37
CA ARG A 151 -30.86 9.37 -20.87
C ARG A 151 -30.62 9.39 -22.37
N PHE A 152 -30.20 8.26 -22.95
CA PHE A 152 -29.98 8.14 -24.40
C PHE A 152 -31.27 7.87 -25.19
N LYS A 153 -32.34 7.43 -24.53
CA LYS A 153 -33.60 7.08 -25.20
C LYS A 153 -34.21 8.26 -25.95
N TYR A 154 -34.03 9.47 -25.43
CA TYR A 154 -34.62 10.71 -25.98
C TYR A 154 -33.60 11.58 -26.73
N LEU A 155 -32.33 11.19 -26.79
CA LEU A 155 -31.30 11.90 -27.55
C LEU A 155 -31.26 11.44 -29.02
N GLU A 156 -31.60 10.18 -29.29
CA GLU A 156 -31.71 9.66 -30.66
C GLU A 156 -33.01 10.13 -31.36
N GLU A 157 -34.14 10.21 -30.63
CA GLU A 157 -35.41 10.75 -31.17
C GLU A 157 -35.28 12.21 -31.62
N SER A 158 -34.52 13.05 -30.91
CA SER A 158 -34.32 14.46 -31.29
C SER A 158 -33.43 14.66 -32.53
N SER A 159 -32.58 13.69 -32.87
CA SER A 159 -31.77 13.76 -34.10
C SER A 159 -32.55 13.29 -35.34
N GLU A 160 -33.54 12.43 -35.18
CA GLU A 160 -34.40 11.96 -36.28
C GLU A 160 -35.45 13.02 -36.67
N GLU A 161 -35.94 13.83 -35.71
CA GLU A 161 -36.88 14.92 -35.99
C GLU A 161 -36.24 16.15 -36.68
N GLU A 162 -34.93 16.40 -36.51
CA GLU A 162 -34.25 17.50 -37.18
C GLU A 162 -33.90 17.20 -38.65
N GLU A 163 -33.65 15.94 -39.04
CA GLU A 163 -33.38 15.58 -40.44
C GLU A 163 -34.62 15.77 -41.34
N ASP A 164 -35.84 15.53 -40.82
CA ASP A 164 -37.08 15.56 -41.60
C ASP A 164 -37.58 17.01 -41.89
N THR A 165 -37.09 18.01 -41.16
CA THR A 165 -37.48 19.43 -41.37
C THR A 165 -36.58 20.18 -42.35
N SER A 166 -35.47 19.57 -42.80
CA SER A 166 -34.51 20.19 -43.73
C SER A 166 -34.82 19.95 -45.21
N GLY A 167 -35.85 19.14 -45.53
CA GLY A 167 -36.20 18.73 -46.90
C GLY A 167 -37.19 19.61 -47.67
N VAL A 168 -37.64 20.76 -47.13
CA VAL A 168 -38.64 21.61 -47.80
C VAL A 168 -38.08 23.02 -48.06
N SER A 169 -37.29 23.18 -49.13
CA SER A 169 -37.05 24.47 -49.80
C SER A 169 -36.31 24.26 -51.12
N SER A 170 -36.76 24.96 -52.18
CA SER A 170 -36.26 25.06 -53.58
C SER A 170 -36.70 23.92 -54.50
N ASP A 171 -37.54 24.08 -55.54
CA ASP A 171 -37.72 25.12 -56.58
C ASP A 171 -39.17 24.97 -57.12
N THR A 172 -40.06 25.96 -57.33
CA THR A 172 -40.08 27.27 -58.02
C THR A 172 -39.67 27.27 -59.49
N GLU A 173 -40.67 27.50 -60.36
CA GLU A 173 -40.61 27.96 -61.77
C GLU A 173 -40.05 26.94 -62.79
N GLU A 174 -40.64 26.68 -63.96
CA GLU A 174 -41.53 27.42 -64.86
C GLU A 174 -42.24 26.43 -65.82
#